data_AF-A0A2E4WKI4-F1
#
_entry.id   AF-A0A2E4WKI4-F1
#
_cell.length_a   1.000
_cell.length_b   1.000
_cell.length_c   1.000
_cell.angle_alpha   90.00
_cell.angle_beta   90.00
_cell.angle_gamma   90.00
#
_symmetry.space_group_name_H-M   'P 1'
#
loop_
_entity.id
_entity.type
_entity.pdbx_description
1 polymer ?
#
loop_
_entity_poly.entity_id
_entity_poly.type
_entity_poly.pdbx_seq_one_letter_code
_entity_poly.pdbx_strand_id
1 'polypeptide(L)' 'MIRNALQTISGWGKEIVDFGVAIIMVGIVVDILFPGTTGVVDNIASLVGDFSSHGVAGVVALLLFVLIYNR' A
#
# COMPACT_ATOMS: atom_id res chain seq x y z
N MET A 1 11.35 -10.13 28.71
CA MET A 1 11.89 -8.80 28.32
C MET A 1 11.85 -8.57 26.82
N ILE A 2 12.42 -9.44 25.97
CA ILE A 2 12.46 -9.22 24.50
C ILE A 2 11.06 -9.11 23.86
N ARG A 3 10.09 -9.93 24.28
CA ARG A 3 8.70 -9.87 23.79
C ARG A 3 8.02 -8.52 24.05
N ASN A 4 8.26 -7.91 25.21
CA ASN A 4 7.68 -6.61 25.54
C ASN A 4 8.33 -5.49 24.72
N ALA A 5 9.66 -5.54 24.53
CA ALA A 5 10.36 -4.59 23.67
C ALA A 5 9.89 -4.67 22.21
N LEU A 6 9.70 -5.88 21.68
CA LEU A 6 9.15 -6.08 20.33
C LEU A 6 7.71 -5.58 20.22
N GLN A 7 6.87 -5.81 21.24
CA GLN A 7 5.50 -5.28 21.27
C GLN A 7 5.47 -3.75 21.30
N THR A 8 6.31 -3.12 22.12
CA THR A 8 6.43 -1.67 22.15
C THR A 8 6.92 -1.14 20.81
N ILE A 9 7.99 -1.69 20.23
CA ILE A 9 8.49 -1.25 18.92
C ILE A 9 7.44 -1.43 17.83
N SER A 10 6.70 -2.55 17.82
CA SER A 10 5.60 -2.77 16.88
C SER A 10 4.43 -1.80 17.07
N GLY A 11 4.15 -1.40 18.32
CA GLY A 11 3.11 -0.43 18.64
C GLY A 11 3.45 0.97 18.11
N TRP A 12 4.69 1.41 18.31
CA TRP A 12 5.17 2.69 17.80
C TRP A 12 5.25 2.71 16.28
N GLY A 13 5.68 1.60 15.67
CA GLY A 13 5.65 1.45 14.22
C GLY A 13 4.23 1.57 13.65
N LYS A 14 3.25 0.98 14.32
CA LYS A 14 1.84 1.10 13.92
C LYS A 14 1.33 2.54 14.01
N GLU A 15 1.57 3.21 15.14
CA GLU A 15 1.13 4.60 15.32
C GLU A 15 1.74 5.56 14.28
N ILE A 16 3.02 5.35 13.91
CA ILE A 16 3.67 6.14 12.86
C ILE A 16 3.02 5.89 11.49
N VAL A 17 2.71 4.63 11.17
CA VAL A 17 2.04 4.29 9.91
C VAL A 17 0.64 4.91 9.88
N ASP A 18 -0.13 4.78 10.95
CA ASP A 18 -1.48 5.34 11.06
C ASP A 18 -1.45 6.86 10.90
N PHE A 19 -0.47 7.53 11.50
CA PHE A 19 -0.24 8.97 11.32
C PHE A 19 0.13 9.33 9.88
N GLY A 20 1.02 8.58 9.25
CA GLY A 20 1.39 8.77 7.85
C GLY A 20 0.20 8.62 6.89
N VAL A 21 -0.65 7.61 7.12
CA VAL A 21 -1.88 7.39 6.35
C VAL A 21 -2.86 8.57 6.52
N ALA A 22 -2.99 9.11 7.73
CA ALA A 22 -3.81 10.29 7.98
C ALA A 22 -3.31 11.51 7.19
N ILE A 23 -2.00 11.73 7.14
CA ILE A 23 -1.39 12.81 6.34
C ILE A 23 -1.66 12.61 4.85
N ILE A 24 -1.47 11.37 4.34
CA ILE A 24 -1.74 11.03 2.94
C ILE A 24 -3.20 11.32 2.59
N MET A 25 -4.15 10.95 3.47
CA MET A 25 -5.57 11.27 3.26
C MET A 25 -5.82 12.77 3.13
N VAL A 26 -5.22 13.58 4.00
CA VAL A 26 -5.33 15.05 3.88
C VAL A 26 -4.73 15.51 2.56
N GLY A 27 -3.58 14.98 2.17
CA GLY A 27 -2.93 15.27 0.89
C GLY A 27 -3.83 14.96 -0.31
N ILE A 28 -4.52 13.82 -0.30
CA ILE A 28 -5.51 13.43 -1.33
C ILE A 28 -6.66 14.44 -1.38
N VAL A 29 -7.24 14.81 -0.24
CA VAL A 29 -8.35 15.78 -0.19
C VAL A 29 -7.91 17.12 -0.77
N VAL A 30 -6.70 17.59 -0.43
CA VAL A 30 -6.14 18.82 -0.98
C VAL A 30 -5.90 18.72 -2.48
N ASP A 31 -5.33 17.62 -2.97
CA ASP A 31 -5.07 17.42 -4.41
C ASP A 31 -6.37 17.34 -5.22
N ILE A 32 -7.45 16.79 -4.65
CA ILE A 32 -8.77 16.75 -5.32
C ILE A 32 -9.36 18.16 -5.47
N LEU A 33 -9.24 18.99 -4.42
CA LEU A 33 -9.77 20.35 -4.43
C LEU A 33 -8.88 21.31 -5.24
N PHE A 34 -7.58 21.05 -5.27
CA PHE A 34 -6.55 21.84 -5.97
C PHE A 34 -5.61 20.90 -6.73
N PRO A 35 -5.98 20.47 -7.95
CA PRO A 35 -5.23 19.46 -8.72
C PRO A 35 -3.74 19.78 -8.86
N GLY A 36 -2.90 18.82 -8.51
CA GLY A 36 -1.44 18.88 -8.68
C GLY A 36 -0.69 19.66 -7.61
N THR A 37 -1.33 20.04 -6.51
CA THR A 37 -0.68 20.79 -5.42
C THR A 37 0.14 19.91 -4.48
N THR A 38 -0.31 18.67 -4.23
CA THR A 38 0.42 17.73 -3.37
C THR A 38 1.06 16.62 -4.18
N GLY A 39 0.52 16.30 -5.37
CA GLY A 39 0.98 15.22 -6.23
C GLY A 39 0.76 13.82 -5.63
N VAL A 40 -0.02 13.73 -4.55
CA VAL A 40 -0.30 12.49 -3.83
C VAL A 40 -1.19 11.59 -4.70
N VAL A 41 -2.14 12.16 -5.44
CA VAL A 41 -3.02 11.38 -6.31
C VAL A 41 -2.24 10.77 -7.47
N ASP A 42 -1.34 11.53 -8.09
CA ASP A 42 -0.50 11.03 -9.20
C ASP A 42 0.47 9.94 -8.74
N ASN A 43 1.10 10.11 -7.58
CA ASN A 43 1.96 9.09 -7.00
C ASN A 43 1.18 7.80 -6.71
N ILE A 44 -0.02 7.88 -6.14
CA ILE A 44 -0.88 6.71 -5.91
C ILE A 44 -1.31 6.08 -7.24
N ALA A 45 -1.68 6.89 -8.24
CA ALA A 45 -2.05 6.40 -9.56
C ALA A 45 -0.90 5.66 -10.25
N SER A 46 0.33 6.15 -10.12
CA SER A 46 1.53 5.46 -10.60
C SER A 46 1.73 4.12 -9.90
N LEU A 47 1.63 4.08 -8.57
CA LEU A 47 1.76 2.84 -7.80
C LEU A 47 0.69 1.80 -8.19
N VAL A 48 -0.55 2.23 -8.38
CA VAL A 48 -1.64 1.36 -8.85
C VAL A 48 -1.41 0.91 -10.30
N GLY A 49 -0.88 1.79 -11.14
CA GLY A 49 -0.46 1.48 -12.50
C GLY A 49 0.61 0.39 -12.56
N ASP A 50 1.57 0.41 -11.63
CA ASP A 50 2.60 -0.63 -11.50
C ASP A 50 2.00 -1.99 -11.13
N PHE A 51 1.01 -2.02 -10.23
CA PHE A 51 0.24 -3.23 -9.94
C PHE A 51 -0.59 -3.71 -11.12
N SER A 52 -1.11 -2.80 -11.95
CA SER A 52 -1.88 -3.17 -13.14
C SER A 52 -0.98 -3.76 -14.23
N SER A 53 0.17 -3.13 -14.51
CA SER A 53 1.14 -3.58 -15.51
C SER A 53 1.75 -4.94 -15.17
N HIS A 54 2.01 -5.20 -13.89
CA HIS A 54 2.48 -6.50 -13.40
C HIS A 54 1.33 -7.43 -12.96
N GLY A 55 0.09 -6.95 -12.98
CA GLY A 55 -1.08 -7.66 -12.45
C GLY A 55 -1.42 -8.92 -13.26
N VAL A 56 -1.15 -8.90 -14.56
CA VAL A 56 -1.29 -10.07 -15.43
C VAL A 56 -0.35 -11.20 -14.97
N ALA A 57 0.89 -10.88 -14.59
CA ALA A 57 1.82 -11.88 -14.05
C ALA A 57 1.32 -12.49 -12.73
N GLY A 58 0.70 -11.68 -11.86
CA GLY A 58 0.07 -12.16 -10.63
C GLY A 58 -1.10 -13.11 -10.89
N VAL A 59 -1.98 -12.78 -11.84
CA VAL A 59 -3.10 -13.66 -12.23
C VAL A 59 -2.58 -14.96 -12.85
N VAL A 60 -1.58 -14.89 -13.73
CA VAL A 60 -0.94 -16.07 -14.32
C VAL A 60 -0.31 -16.95 -13.24
N ALA A 61 0.39 -16.37 -12.27
CA ALA A 61 0.97 -17.12 -11.16
C ALA A 61 -0.09 -17.84 -10.31
N LEU A 62 -1.23 -17.19 -10.03
CA LEU A 62 -2.35 -17.82 -9.32
C LEU A 62 -2.98 -18.95 -10.14
N LEU A 63 -3.16 -18.78 -11.45
CA LEU A 63 -3.67 -19.84 -12.33
C LEU A 63 -2.74 -21.05 -12.36
N LEU A 64 -1.43 -20.83 -12.45
CA LEU A 64 -0.44 -21.90 -12.39
C LEU A 64 -0.47 -22.62 -11.04
N PHE A 65 -0.61 -21.88 -9.94
CA PHE A 65 -0.73 -22.46 -8.61
C PHE A 65 -1.97 -23.36 -8.50
N VAL A 66 -3.14 -22.90 -8.96
CA VAL A 66 -4.38 -23.69 -8.97
C VAL A 66 -4.24 -24.93 -9.86
N LEU A 67 -3.60 -24.80 -11.02
CA LEU A 67 -3.39 -25.92 -11.95
C LEU A 67 -2.47 -27.00 -11.34
N ILE A 68 -1.42 -26.59 -10.63
CA ILE A 68 -0.52 -27.52 -9.91
C ILE A 68 -1.25 -28.17 -8.74
N TYR A 69 -2.07 -27.43 -8.01
CA TYR A 69 -2.80 -27.93 -6.86
C TYR A 69 -3.93 -28.91 -7.22
N ASN A 70 -4.60 -28.71 -8.36
CA ASN A 70 -5.67 -29.59 -8.85
C ASN A 70 -5.17 -30.79 -9.68
N ARG A 71 -3.86 -31.00 -9.77
CA ARG A 71 -3.24 -32.22 -10.32
C ARG A 71 -2.84 -33.16 -9.20
#